data_AF-A0A317CWC9-F1
#
_entry.id   AF-A0A317CWC9-F1
#
_cell.length_a   1.000
_cell.length_b   1.000
_cell.length_c   1.000
_cell.angle_alpha   90.00
_cell.angle_beta   90.00
_cell.angle_gamma   90.00
#
_symmetry.space_group_name_H-M   'P 1'
#
loop_
_entity.id
_entity.type
_entity.pdbx_description
1 polymer ?
#
loop_
_entity_poly.entity_id
_entity_poly.type
_entity_poly.pdbx_seq_one_letter_code
_entity_poly.pdbx_strand_id
1 'polypeptide(L)'
;MNDYRRTIRNCPDVTGSNLAVALLMAEYADYDTGMQCFPSQKRIAAEIGFRSARQVRTIQQWLEVVGWLHFTGERVESDGDHQGNKIWWLTIPECPHRHDGSALPVVKD
;
A
#
# COMPACT_ATOMS: atom_id res chain seq x y z
N MET A 1 -13.35 -4.55 3.47
CA MET A 1 -12.61 -3.80 2.43
C MET A 1 -13.26 -2.49 1.97
N ASN A 2 -14.60 -2.42 1.83
CA ASN A 2 -15.28 -1.17 1.43
C ASN A 2 -15.04 0.02 2.38
N ASP A 3 -14.92 -0.24 3.68
CA ASP A 3 -14.61 0.81 4.65
C ASP A 3 -13.21 1.37 4.47
N TYR A 4 -12.20 0.53 4.22
CA TYR A 4 -10.84 0.98 3.94
C TYR A 4 -10.81 1.93 2.73
N ARG A 5 -11.38 1.51 1.59
CA ARG A 5 -11.41 2.34 0.36
C ARG A 5 -12.16 3.66 0.56
N ARG A 6 -13.26 3.63 1.31
CA ARG A 6 -14.03 4.84 1.62
C ARG A 6 -13.24 5.80 2.49
N THR A 7 -12.64 5.31 3.57
CA THR A 7 -11.91 6.15 4.53
C THR A 7 -10.63 6.71 3.91
N ILE A 8 -9.87 5.91 3.15
CA ILE A 8 -8.62 6.36 2.55
C ILE A 8 -8.84 7.40 1.45
N ARG A 9 -9.92 7.30 0.66
CA ARG A 9 -10.29 8.33 -0.32
C ARG A 9 -10.65 9.67 0.32
N ASN A 10 -11.15 9.62 1.55
CA ASN A 10 -11.50 10.81 2.33
C ASN A 10 -10.33 11.31 3.18
N CYS A 11 -9.18 10.65 3.14
CA CYS A 11 -7.99 11.09 3.85
C CYS A 11 -7.30 12.21 3.05
N PRO A 12 -7.20 13.43 3.57
CA PRO A 12 -6.63 14.56 2.83
C PRO A 12 -5.13 14.41 2.56
N ASP A 13 -4.43 13.59 3.34
CA ASP A 13 -2.98 13.40 3.26
C ASP A 13 -2.58 12.24 2.32
N VAL A 14 -3.52 11.39 1.92
CA VAL A 14 -3.29 10.27 1.00
C VAL A 14 -3.80 10.66 -0.39
N THR A 15 -2.96 11.34 -1.17
CA THR A 15 -3.31 11.85 -2.50
C THR A 15 -2.40 11.31 -3.59
N GLY A 16 -2.78 11.54 -4.86
CA GLY A 16 -1.95 11.23 -6.02
C GLY A 16 -1.48 9.78 -6.08
N SER A 17 -0.17 9.60 -6.28
CA SER A 17 0.50 8.29 -6.33
C SER A 17 0.26 7.43 -5.09
N ASN A 18 0.19 8.04 -3.89
CA ASN A 18 -0.05 7.31 -2.65
C ASN A 18 -1.45 6.67 -2.63
N LEU A 19 -2.46 7.46 -3.04
CA LEU A 19 -3.84 6.98 -3.13
C LEU A 19 -4.00 5.88 -4.17
N ALA A 20 -3.37 6.03 -5.34
CA ALA A 20 -3.42 5.03 -6.40
C ALA A 20 -2.86 3.67 -5.93
N VAL A 21 -1.69 3.66 -5.31
CA VAL A 21 -1.10 2.43 -4.74
C VAL A 21 -1.99 1.83 -3.67
N ALA A 22 -2.51 2.64 -2.74
CA ALA A 22 -3.31 2.13 -1.64
C ALA A 22 -4.65 1.54 -2.10
N LEU A 23 -5.30 2.14 -3.10
CA LEU A 23 -6.53 1.61 -3.71
C LEU A 23 -6.27 0.31 -4.46
N LEU A 24 -5.15 0.23 -5.19
CA LEU A 24 -4.78 -0.99 -5.91
C LEU A 24 -4.47 -2.12 -4.93
N MET A 25 -3.77 -1.84 -3.82
CA MET A 25 -3.56 -2.83 -2.77
C MET A 25 -4.88 -3.35 -2.18
N ALA A 26 -5.88 -2.48 -2.01
CA ALA A 26 -7.23 -2.92 -1.60
C ALA A 26 -7.90 -3.83 -2.62
N GLU A 27 -7.71 -3.59 -3.92
CA GLU A 27 -8.19 -4.47 -5.00
C GLU A 27 -7.55 -5.86 -4.95
N TYR A 28 -6.23 -5.95 -4.72
CA TYR A 28 -5.56 -7.23 -4.50
C TYR A 28 -6.07 -7.95 -3.25
N ALA A 29 -6.33 -7.21 -2.17
CA ALA A 29 -6.86 -7.82 -0.95
C ALA A 29 -8.25 -8.42 -1.15
N ASP A 30 -9.10 -7.81 -1.98
CA ASP A 30 -10.42 -8.37 -2.32
C ASP A 30 -10.32 -9.67 -3.10
N TYR A 31 -9.29 -9.82 -3.93
CA TYR A 31 -9.12 -11.00 -4.77
C TYR A 31 -8.60 -12.23 -4.01
N ASP A 32 -7.76 -12.02 -2.98
CA ASP A 32 -7.10 -13.10 -2.26
C ASP A 32 -7.91 -13.60 -1.05
N THR A 33 -7.96 -12.84 0.04
CA THR A 33 -8.52 -13.29 1.34
C THR A 33 -9.40 -12.26 2.06
N GLY A 34 -9.56 -11.06 1.49
CA GLY A 34 -10.42 -10.00 1.99
C GLY A 34 -9.81 -9.10 3.07
N MET A 35 -8.59 -9.37 3.55
CA MET A 35 -7.88 -8.52 4.52
C MET A 35 -6.36 -8.41 4.32
N GLN A 36 -5.71 -9.42 3.73
CA GLN A 36 -4.29 -9.37 3.42
C GLN A 36 -4.06 -9.30 1.92
N CYS A 37 -2.93 -8.71 1.51
CA CYS A 37 -2.52 -8.69 0.12
C CYS A 37 -1.00 -8.77 -0.01
N PHE A 38 -0.52 -9.32 -1.12
CA PHE A 38 0.90 -9.48 -1.42
C PHE A 38 1.25 -9.20 -2.90
N PRO A 39 0.71 -8.12 -3.51
CA PRO A 39 1.05 -7.79 -4.89
C PRO A 39 2.54 -7.52 -5.04
N SER A 40 3.12 -7.95 -6.17
CA SER A 40 4.50 -7.63 -6.47
C SER A 40 4.62 -6.13 -6.78
N GLN A 41 5.71 -5.51 -6.29
CA GLN A 41 5.96 -4.09 -6.54
C GLN A 41 6.09 -3.76 -8.03
N LYS A 42 6.61 -4.70 -8.82
CA LYS A 42 6.71 -4.58 -10.28
C LYS A 42 5.33 -4.53 -10.92
N ARG A 43 4.40 -5.35 -10.44
CA ARG A 43 3.04 -5.41 -10.98
C ARG A 43 2.25 -4.14 -10.65
N ILE A 44 2.31 -3.68 -9.40
CA ILE A 44 1.74 -2.38 -9.02
C ILE A 44 2.31 -1.25 -9.90
N ALA A 45 3.64 -1.23 -10.09
CA ALA A 45 4.27 -0.20 -10.91
C ALA A 45 3.76 -0.23 -12.35
N ALA A 46 3.62 -1.42 -12.95
CA ALA A 46 3.09 -1.57 -14.29
C ALA A 46 1.62 -1.12 -14.41
N GLU A 47 0.77 -1.48 -13.43
CA GLU A 47 -0.66 -1.15 -13.44
C GLU A 47 -0.92 0.36 -13.22
N ILE A 48 -0.10 1.03 -12.41
CA ILE A 48 -0.19 2.48 -12.20
C ILE A 48 0.54 3.28 -13.29
N GLY A 49 1.46 2.65 -14.03
CA GLY A 49 2.28 3.31 -15.06
C GLY A 49 3.57 3.93 -14.53
N PHE A 50 4.04 3.52 -13.34
CA PHE A 50 5.35 3.92 -12.83
C PHE A 50 6.48 3.25 -13.60
N ARG A 51 7.55 4.03 -13.86
CA ARG A 51 8.77 3.53 -14.51
C ARG A 51 9.61 2.63 -13.62
N SER A 52 9.35 2.62 -12.30
CA SER A 52 10.16 1.88 -11.34
C SER A 52 9.36 1.31 -10.18
N ALA A 53 9.59 0.03 -9.88
CA ALA A 53 9.09 -0.63 -8.66
C ALA A 53 9.63 0.01 -7.37
N ARG A 54 10.73 0.78 -7.42
CA ARG A 54 11.27 1.47 -6.26
C ARG A 54 10.30 2.54 -5.73
N GLN A 55 9.56 3.20 -6.62
CA GLN A 55 8.56 4.20 -6.25
C GLN A 55 7.43 3.55 -5.44
N VAL A 56 6.95 2.38 -5.89
CA VAL A 56 5.96 1.59 -5.14
C VAL A 56 6.48 1.21 -3.76
N ARG A 57 7.74 0.76 -3.65
CA ARG A 57 8.35 0.43 -2.35
C ARG A 57 8.32 1.64 -1.40
N THR A 58 8.69 2.81 -1.88
CA THR A 58 8.69 4.04 -1.08
C THR A 58 7.27 4.39 -0.62
N ILE A 59 6.28 4.27 -1.51
CA ILE A 59 4.88 4.52 -1.18
C ILE A 59 4.34 3.50 -0.17
N GLN A 60 4.66 2.21 -0.32
CA GLN A 60 4.28 1.18 0.65
C GLN A 60 4.88 1.45 2.04
N GLN A 61 6.15 1.85 2.10
CA GLN A 61 6.78 2.25 3.36
C GLN A 61 6.13 3.48 3.96
N TRP A 62 5.76 4.47 3.14
CA TRP A 62 5.06 5.64 3.59
C TRP A 62 3.69 5.27 4.19
N LEU A 63 2.89 4.49 3.46
CA LEU A 63 1.58 3.98 3.91
C LEU A 63 1.68 3.12 5.17
N GLU A 64 2.77 2.37 5.34
CA GLU A 64 3.08 1.63 6.56
C GLU A 64 3.34 2.57 7.74
N VAL A 65 4.18 3.59 7.55
CA VAL A 65 4.49 4.59 8.60
C VAL A 65 3.25 5.35 9.04
N VAL A 66 2.37 5.72 8.11
CA VAL A 66 1.13 6.46 8.42
C VAL A 66 -0.04 5.54 8.81
N GLY A 67 0.19 4.22 8.92
CA GLY A 67 -0.76 3.27 9.49
C GLY A 67 -1.88 2.78 8.56
N TRP A 68 -1.77 2.99 7.25
CA TRP A 68 -2.70 2.41 6.25
C TRP A 68 -2.31 0.98 5.83
N LEU A 69 -1.04 0.63 5.99
CA LEU A 69 -0.53 -0.73 5.78
C LEU A 69 0.15 -1.23 7.04
N HIS A 70 0.13 -2.55 7.23
CA HIS A 70 0.95 -3.21 8.24
C HIS A 70 1.63 -4.44 7.64
N PHE A 71 2.96 -4.51 7.72
CA PHE A 71 3.67 -5.72 7.33
C PHE A 71 3.41 -6.81 8.37
N THR A 72 2.92 -7.98 7.95
CA THR A 72 2.55 -9.06 8.88
C THR A 72 3.75 -9.73 9.54
N GLY A 73 4.97 -9.46 9.08
CA GLY A 73 6.17 -10.21 9.43
C GLY A 73 6.47 -11.36 8.46
N GLU A 74 5.51 -11.72 7.62
CA GLU A 74 5.58 -12.90 6.76
C GLU A 74 5.76 -12.55 5.28
N ARG A 75 6.35 -13.48 4.55
CA ARG A 75 6.50 -13.39 3.09
C ARG A 75 5.83 -14.59 2.45
N VAL A 76 5.34 -14.40 1.24
CA VAL A 76 4.75 -15.46 0.42
C VAL A 76 5.80 -16.55 0.18
N GLU A 77 5.57 -17.76 0.71
CA GLU A 77 6.54 -18.85 0.63
C GLU A 77 6.53 -19.56 -0.74
N SER A 78 5.34 -19.75 -1.32
CA SER A 78 5.18 -20.29 -2.66
C SER A 78 3.85 -19.85 -3.29
N ASP A 79 3.91 -18.95 -4.27
CA ASP A 79 2.76 -18.55 -5.10
C ASP A 79 3.27 -17.92 -6.41
N GLY A 80 3.89 -18.73 -7.27
CA GLY A 80 4.40 -18.30 -8.58
C GLY A 80 5.19 -16.98 -8.54
N ASP A 81 4.73 -15.99 -9.31
CA ASP A 81 5.34 -14.65 -9.42
C ASP A 81 5.23 -13.79 -8.13
N HIS A 82 4.45 -14.25 -7.14
CA HIS A 82 4.30 -13.59 -5.86
C HIS A 82 5.29 -14.07 -4.79
N GLN A 83 6.05 -15.14 -5.07
CA GLN A 83 7.01 -15.70 -4.12
C GLN A 83 7.98 -14.63 -3.58
N GLY A 84 8.16 -14.63 -2.26
CA GLY A 84 9.05 -13.72 -1.55
C GLY A 84 8.49 -12.31 -1.33
N ASN A 85 7.30 -11.99 -1.85
CA ASN A 85 6.65 -10.71 -1.57
C ASN A 85 6.22 -10.61 -0.11
N LYS A 86 6.24 -9.38 0.42
CA LYS A 86 5.69 -9.09 1.75
C LYS A 86 4.19 -9.29 1.74
N ILE A 87 3.67 -9.90 2.80
CA ILE A 87 2.23 -9.94 3.09
C ILE A 87 1.88 -8.70 3.91
N TRP A 88 0.85 -7.98 3.47
CA TRP A 88 0.41 -6.72 4.07
C TRP A 88 -1.02 -6.85 4.56
N TRP A 89 -1.28 -6.38 5.78
CA TRP A 89 -2.63 -6.08 6.24
C TRP A 89 -3.02 -4.65 5.85
N LEU A 90 -4.27 -4.49 5.44
CA LEU A 90 -4.88 -3.18 5.21
C LEU A 90 -5.50 -2.68 6.51
N THR A 91 -5.05 -1.52 6.98
CA THR A 91 -5.43 -0.97 8.28
C THR A 91 -6.06 0.42 8.13
N ILE A 92 -6.93 0.78 9.07
CA ILE A 92 -7.51 2.13 9.15
C ILE A 92 -6.96 2.78 10.43
N PRO A 93 -6.10 3.81 10.33
CA PRO A 93 -5.54 4.44 11.51
C PRO A 93 -6.64 5.17 12.31
N GLU A 94 -6.60 5.09 13.64
CA GLU A 94 -7.59 5.71 14.54
C GLU A 94 -7.64 7.24 14.43
N CYS A 95 -6.53 7.84 14.02
CA CYS A 95 -6.46 9.22 13.63
C CYS A 95 -5.64 9.33 12.33
N PRO A 96 -6.23 9.81 11.23
CA PRO A 96 -5.47 10.20 10.06
C PRO A 96 -4.66 11.45 10.43
N HIS A 97 -3.47 11.26 11.01
CA HIS A 97 -2.68 12.34 11.56
C HIS A 97 -1.82 13.06 10.50
N ARG A 98 -1.80 14.39 10.63
CA ARG A 98 -0.75 15.30 10.14
C ARG A 98 0.60 14.89 10.73
N HIS A 99 1.36 14.07 10.02
CA HIS A 99 2.81 14.10 10.18
C HIS A 99 3.30 15.46 9.63
N ASP A 100 4.25 16.11 10.30
CA ASP A 100 4.89 17.36 9.83
C ASP A 100 5.76 17.17 8.56
N GLY A 101 5.65 15.99 7.92
CA GLY A 101 6.38 15.58 6.73
C GLY A 101 7.87 15.28 6.96
N SER A 102 8.41 15.55 8.16
CA SER A 102 9.86 15.54 8.39
C SER A 102 10.50 14.14 8.41
N ALA A 103 9.73 13.12 8.78
CA ALA A 103 10.17 11.72 8.86
C ALA A 103 9.62 10.82 7.73
N LEU A 104 8.85 11.38 6.80
CA LEU A 104 8.20 10.61 5.74
C LEU A 104 9.14 10.41 4.56
N PRO A 105 9.22 9.20 3.99
CA PRO A 105 9.93 8.98 2.74
C PRO A 105 9.36 9.92 1.66
N VAL A 106 10.21 10.74 1.04
CA VAL A 106 9.78 11.64 -0.03
C VAL A 106 9.49 10.84 -1.29
N VAL A 107 8.23 10.80 -1.69
CA VAL A 107 7.79 10.31 -3.00
C VAL A 107 7.87 11.50 -3.96
N LYS A 108 8.74 11.43 -4.96
CA LYS A 108 8.72 12.39 -6.07
C LYS A 108 7.82 11.81 -7.15
N ASP A 109 6.78 12.56 -7.51
CA ASP A 109 5.96 12.29 -8.70
C ASP A 109 6.77 12.51 -9.98
#